data_AF-A0AAN4Z6R1-F1
#
_entry.id   AF-A0AAN4Z6R1-F1
#
_cell.length_a   1.000
_cell.length_b   1.000
_cell.length_c   1.000
_cell.angle_alpha   90.00
_cell.angle_beta   90.00
_cell.angle_gamma   90.00
#
_symmetry.space_group_name_H-M   'P 1'
#
loop_
_entity.id
_entity.type
_entity.pdbx_description
1 polymer ?
#
loop_
_entity_poly.entity_id
_entity_poly.type
_entity_poly.pdbx_seq_one_letter_code
_entity_poly.pdbx_strand_id
1 'polypeptide(L)'
;LYGWQECRCPHACVEEEFQYETSRSTIDEEHCANCTESSEVVIFFSTHKMDAQAEEWKLPVGRLLGLVGGLSGLFLGASLVFLIELILLAIQLALIMIYDKDFLVLKKPNEARV
;
A
#
# COMPACT_ATOMS: atom_id res chain seq x y z
N LEU A 1 35.89 19.20 -2.22
CA LEU A 1 35.42 17.80 -2.31
C LEU A 1 35.72 17.30 -3.71
N TYR A 2 36.93 16.76 -3.93
CA TYR A 2 37.34 16.19 -5.20
C TYR A 2 37.06 14.68 -5.15
N GLY A 3 35.89 14.27 -5.63
CA GLY A 3 35.56 12.85 -5.82
C GLY A 3 36.10 12.40 -7.18
N TRP A 4 36.81 11.28 -7.20
CA TRP A 4 37.35 10.67 -8.42
C TRP A 4 36.18 10.24 -9.32
N GLN A 5 36.00 10.89 -10.47
CA GLN A 5 34.88 10.65 -11.39
C GLN A 5 34.87 9.23 -12.01
N GLU A 6 35.98 8.51 -11.93
CA GLU A 6 36.19 7.22 -12.58
C GLU A 6 35.77 6.02 -11.70
N CYS A 7 35.53 6.21 -10.41
CA CYS A 7 35.09 5.14 -9.50
C CYS A 7 33.65 5.35 -9.06
N ARG A 8 32.69 4.95 -9.90
CA ARG A 8 31.31 4.73 -9.47
C ARG A 8 31.15 3.29 -8.99
N CYS A 9 31.26 3.08 -7.68
CA CYS A 9 30.86 1.81 -7.09
C CYS A 9 29.33 1.81 -6.93
N PRO A 10 28.60 0.85 -7.52
CA PRO A 10 27.20 0.66 -7.18
C PRO A 10 27.11 0.31 -5.69
N HIS A 11 26.18 0.93 -4.96
CA HIS A 11 25.88 0.53 -3.59
C HIS A 11 25.32 -0.90 -3.59
N ALA A 12 25.81 -1.72 -2.67
CA ALA A 12 25.27 -3.06 -2.45
C ALA A 12 23.84 -2.94 -1.90
N CYS A 13 22.94 -3.81 -2.35
CA CYS A 13 21.55 -3.84 -1.83
C CYS A 13 21.47 -4.44 -0.42
N VAL A 14 22.53 -5.12 0.01
CA VAL A 14 22.65 -5.70 1.35
C VAL A 14 24.01 -5.26 1.87
N GLU A 15 23.97 -4.55 2.99
CA GLU A 15 25.17 -4.07 3.68
C GLU A 15 25.02 -4.39 5.17
N GLU A 16 26.08 -4.92 5.75
CA GLU A 16 26.17 -5.22 7.19
C GLU A 16 27.15 -4.21 7.80
N GLU A 17 26.63 -3.31 8.63
CA GLU A 17 27.45 -2.31 9.32
C GLU A 17 27.57 -2.68 10.82
N PHE A 18 28.81 -2.72 11.30
CA PHE A 18 29.11 -3.01 12.71
C PHE A 18 29.48 -1.72 13.43
N GLN A 19 28.64 -1.30 14.37
CA GLN A 19 28.98 -0.23 15.30
C GLN A 19 29.88 -0.79 16.41
N TYR A 20 31.04 -0.16 16.61
CA TYR A 20 32.03 -0.60 17.59
C TYR A 20 32.21 0.45 18.70
N GLU A 21 32.28 -0.03 19.93
CA GLU A 21 32.71 0.77 21.09
C GLU A 21 34.09 0.29 21.53
N THR A 22 35.04 1.22 21.70
CA THR A 22 36.40 0.89 22.11
C THR A 22 36.63 1.28 23.56
N SER A 23 37.13 0.34 24.37
CA SER A 23 37.63 0.61 25.72
C SER A 23 39.06 0.11 25.85
N ARG A 24 39.84 0.75 26.73
CA ARG A 24 41.24 0.39 27.00
C ARG A 24 41.46 0.34 28.51
N SER A 25 42.07 -0.73 28.98
CA SER A 25 42.58 -0.86 30.34
C SER A 25 44.08 -1.14 30.31
N THR A 26 44.77 -0.78 31.39
CA THR A 26 46.13 -1.26 31.63
C THR A 26 46.05 -2.62 32.31
N ILE A 27 46.92 -3.52 31.88
CA ILE A 27 47.09 -4.81 32.54
C ILE A 27 47.83 -4.53 33.86
N ASP A 28 47.28 -5.00 34.97
CA ASP A 28 47.86 -4.77 36.30
C ASP A 28 49.19 -5.54 36.43
N GLU A 29 50.28 -4.81 36.60
CA GLU A 29 51.66 -5.35 36.53
C GLU A 29 52.05 -6.17 37.77
N GLU A 30 51.28 -6.10 38.87
CA GLU A 30 51.59 -6.81 40.13
C GLU A 30 51.62 -8.33 40.00
N HIS A 31 50.99 -8.91 38.97
CA HIS A 31 50.95 -10.36 38.74
C HIS A 31 51.83 -10.84 37.58
N CYS A 32 52.59 -9.95 36.91
CA CYS A 32 53.38 -10.33 35.75
C CYS A 32 54.84 -9.89 35.86
N ALA A 33 55.66 -10.70 36.53
CA ALA A 33 57.08 -10.43 36.77
C ALA A 33 57.97 -10.41 35.49
N ASN A 34 57.42 -10.71 34.31
CA ASN A 34 58.16 -10.77 33.05
C ASN A 34 57.27 -10.45 31.82
N CYS A 35 56.36 -9.48 31.96
CA CYS A 35 55.55 -9.02 30.83
C CYS A 35 56.42 -8.17 29.88
N THR A 36 56.96 -8.80 28.84
CA THR A 36 57.40 -8.12 27.61
C THR A 36 56.22 -7.35 27.00
N GLU A 37 56.47 -6.23 26.34
CA GLU A 37 55.49 -5.34 25.69
C GLU A 37 54.43 -6.12 24.87
N SER A 38 53.35 -6.56 25.51
CA SER A 38 52.29 -7.34 24.88
C SER A 38 50.98 -6.56 24.93
N SER A 39 50.40 -6.29 23.77
CA SER A 39 49.06 -5.73 23.65
C SER A 39 48.05 -6.85 23.41
N GLU A 40 47.06 -6.98 24.28
CA GLU A 40 45.91 -7.84 24.06
C GLU A 40 44.72 -7.01 23.56
N VAL A 41 44.05 -7.50 22.50
CA VAL A 41 42.85 -6.89 21.95
C VAL A 41 41.74 -7.93 22.01
N VAL A 42 40.67 -7.63 22.75
CA VAL A 42 39.49 -8.49 22.85
C VAL A 42 38.36 -7.87 22.03
N ILE A 43 37.87 -8.63 21.05
CA ILE A 43 36.72 -8.23 20.21
C ILE A 43 35.55 -9.13 20.59
N PHE A 44 34.45 -8.53 21.03
CA PHE A 44 33.24 -9.26 21.41
C PHE A 44 31.99 -8.45 21.04
N PHE A 45 30.88 -9.14 20.86
CA PHE A 45 29.58 -8.50 20.67
C PHE A 45 29.03 -8.06 22.02
N SER A 46 28.89 -6.75 22.23
CA SER A 46 28.33 -6.22 23.49
C SER A 46 26.86 -6.61 23.66
N THR A 47 26.10 -6.74 22.57
CA THR A 47 24.71 -7.21 22.60
C THR A 47 24.42 -8.08 21.37
N HIS A 48 23.43 -8.98 21.48
CA HIS A 48 22.94 -9.79 20.35
C HIS A 48 21.85 -9.08 19.52
N LYS A 49 21.66 -7.77 19.69
CA LYS A 49 20.65 -7.04 18.94
C LYS A 49 21.21 -6.64 17.58
N MET A 50 20.65 -7.19 16.53
CA MET A 50 20.87 -6.72 15.16
C MET A 50 19.73 -5.78 14.80
N ASP A 51 20.07 -4.57 14.35
CA ASP A 51 19.11 -3.66 13.75
C ASP A 51 19.10 -3.91 12.24
N ALA A 52 17.91 -4.20 11.70
CA ALA A 52 17.74 -4.49 10.29
C ALA A 52 16.95 -3.34 9.67
N GLN A 53 17.63 -2.55 8.83
CA GLN A 53 17.00 -1.47 8.10
C GLN A 53 16.79 -1.91 6.65
N ALA A 54 15.53 -1.96 6.23
CA ALA A 54 15.15 -2.27 4.86
C ALA A 54 14.49 -1.05 4.22
N GLU A 55 14.94 -0.67 3.02
CA GLU A 55 14.26 0.34 2.23
C GLU A 55 12.97 -0.23 1.64
N GLU A 56 11.85 0.08 2.27
CA GLU A 56 10.54 -0.30 1.73
C GLU A 56 10.02 0.74 0.73
N TRP A 57 9.50 0.26 -0.40
CA TRP A 57 8.80 1.10 -1.35
C TRP A 57 7.54 1.68 -0.71
N LYS A 58 7.54 3.00 -0.48
CA LYS A 58 6.40 3.72 0.12
C LYS A 58 5.07 3.51 -0.62
N LEU A 59 5.13 3.19 -1.92
CA LEU A 59 3.95 2.99 -2.76
C LEU A 59 4.10 1.75 -3.65
N PRO A 60 3.81 0.55 -3.14
CA PRO A 60 3.86 -0.65 -3.97
C PRO A 60 2.73 -0.61 -5.01
N VAL A 61 2.99 -1.16 -6.20
CA VAL A 61 2.03 -1.20 -7.32
C VAL A 61 0.70 -1.84 -6.91
N GLY A 62 0.74 -2.83 -6.01
CA GLY A 62 -0.47 -3.45 -5.45
C GLY A 62 -1.37 -2.46 -4.70
N ARG A 63 -0.79 -1.48 -4.00
CA ARG A 63 -1.56 -0.44 -3.29
C ARG A 63 -2.21 0.53 -4.27
N LEU A 64 -1.53 0.89 -5.35
CA LEU A 64 -2.10 1.70 -6.44
C LEU A 64 -3.28 0.99 -7.11
N LEU A 65 -3.10 -0.27 -7.49
CA LEU A 65 -4.14 -1.10 -8.11
C LEU A 65 -5.33 -1.29 -7.17
N GLY A 66 -5.09 -1.49 -5.87
CA GLY A 66 -6.16 -1.59 -4.88
C GLY A 66 -6.99 -0.31 -4.76
N LEU A 67 -6.34 0.86 -4.76
CA LEU A 67 -7.04 2.15 -4.68
C LEU A 67 -7.87 2.43 -5.95
N VAL A 68 -7.27 2.22 -7.13
CA VAL A 68 -7.95 2.43 -8.42
C VAL A 68 -9.07 1.40 -8.61
N GLY A 69 -8.82 0.14 -8.29
CA GLY A 69 -9.80 -0.93 -8.35
C GLY A 69 -10.98 -0.70 -7.40
N GLY A 70 -10.71 -0.24 -6.17
CA GLY A 70 -11.76 0.08 -5.20
C GLY A 70 -12.65 1.23 -5.65
N LEU A 71 -12.06 2.33 -6.10
CA LEU A 71 -12.81 3.50 -6.60
C LEU A 71 -13.61 3.15 -7.86
N SER A 72 -12.96 2.54 -8.85
CA SER A 72 -13.64 2.15 -10.11
C SER A 72 -14.76 1.14 -9.87
N GLY A 73 -14.55 0.15 -8.99
CA GLY A 73 -15.57 -0.81 -8.61
C GLY A 73 -16.79 -0.17 -7.95
N LEU A 74 -16.58 0.82 -7.07
CA LEU A 74 -17.66 1.56 -6.43
C LEU A 74 -18.50 2.34 -7.46
N PHE A 75 -17.85 3.08 -8.36
CA PHE A 75 -18.56 3.83 -9.41
C PHE A 75 -19.28 2.91 -10.40
N LEU A 76 -18.69 1.79 -10.78
CA LEU A 76 -19.34 0.79 -11.63
C LEU A 76 -20.56 0.18 -10.95
N GLY A 77 -20.46 -0.18 -9.67
CA GLY A 77 -21.57 -0.70 -8.89
C GLY A 77 -22.73 0.29 -8.80
N ALA A 78 -22.44 1.55 -8.47
CA ALA A 78 -23.46 2.61 -8.42
C ALA A 78 -24.11 2.85 -9.79
N SER A 79 -23.32 2.84 -10.86
CA SER A 79 -23.81 3.02 -12.23
C SER A 79 -24.72 1.87 -12.66
N LEU A 80 -24.37 0.63 -12.29
CA LEU A 80 -25.19 -0.55 -12.59
C LEU A 80 -26.56 -0.48 -11.90
N VAL A 81 -26.57 -0.16 -10.60
CA VAL A 81 -27.81 -0.02 -9.83
C VAL A 81 -28.69 1.07 -10.44
N PHE A 82 -28.11 2.22 -10.78
CA PHE A 82 -28.85 3.31 -11.43
C PHE A 82 -29.47 2.88 -12.78
N LEU A 83 -28.73 2.11 -13.58
CA LEU A 83 -29.20 1.63 -14.88
C LEU A 83 -30.39 0.66 -14.72
N ILE A 84 -30.33 -0.23 -13.73
CA ILE A 84 -31.43 -1.15 -13.39
C ILE A 84 -32.67 -0.37 -12.96
N GLU A 85 -32.52 0.59 -12.05
CA GLU A 85 -33.62 1.45 -11.60
C GLU A 85 -34.26 2.23 -12.75
N LEU A 86 -33.45 2.74 -13.68
CA LEU A 86 -33.93 3.48 -14.84
C LEU A 86 -34.77 2.58 -15.78
N ILE A 87 -34.36 1.32 -15.97
CA ILE A 87 -35.15 0.34 -16.74
C ILE A 87 -36.48 0.04 -16.03
N LEU A 88 -36.46 -0.17 -14.71
CA LEU A 88 -37.67 -0.43 -13.93
C LEU A 88 -38.65 0.76 -14.01
N LEU A 89 -38.15 1.99 -13.88
CA LEU A 89 -38.95 3.21 -14.03
C LEU A 89 -39.57 3.31 -15.42
N ALA A 90 -38.81 3.02 -16.48
CA ALA A 90 -39.32 3.04 -17.86
C ALA A 90 -40.45 2.02 -18.06
N ILE A 91 -40.31 0.81 -17.51
CA ILE A 91 -41.35 -0.23 -17.56
C ILE A 91 -42.60 0.22 -16.80
N GLN A 92 -42.45 0.78 -15.60
CA GLN A 92 -43.58 1.28 -14.81
C GLN A 92 -44.34 2.39 -15.56
N LEU A 93 -43.63 3.36 -16.13
CA LEU A 93 -44.24 4.43 -16.93
C LEU A 93 -44.95 3.89 -18.17
N ALA A 94 -44.34 2.93 -18.88
CA ALA A 94 -44.96 2.30 -20.03
C ALA A 94 -46.27 1.57 -19.65
N LEU A 95 -46.28 0.83 -18.54
CA LEU A 95 -47.49 0.16 -18.04
C LEU A 95 -48.57 1.17 -17.69
N ILE A 96 -48.25 2.24 -16.96
CA ILE A 96 -49.21 3.30 -16.62
C ILE A 96 -49.81 3.92 -17.89
N MET A 97 -48.97 4.24 -18.89
CA MET A 97 -49.45 4.79 -20.17
C MET A 97 -50.36 3.84 -20.94
N ILE A 98 -50.12 2.52 -20.87
CA ILE A 98 -51.01 1.52 -21.48
C ILE A 98 -52.36 1.49 -20.74
N TYR A 99 -52.34 1.39 -19.41
CA TYR A 99 -53.56 1.39 -18.59
C TYR A 99 -54.42 2.64 -18.78
N ASP A 100 -53.81 3.83 -18.86
CA ASP A 100 -54.54 5.09 -19.04
C ASP A 100 -55.17 5.19 -20.45
N LYS A 101 -54.47 4.68 -21.48
CA LYS A 101 -55.03 4.56 -22.83
C LYS A 101 -56.22 3.60 -22.87
N ASP A 102 -56.13 2.45 -22.22
CA ASP A 102 -57.23 1.48 -22.19
C ASP A 102 -58.45 2.01 -21.42
N PHE A 103 -58.25 2.75 -20.33
CA PHE A 103 -59.34 3.42 -19.60
C PHE A 103 -60.03 4.52 -20.44
N LEU A 104 -59.26 5.32 -21.18
CA LEU A 104 -59.80 6.35 -22.06
C LEU A 104 -60.54 5.78 -23.27
N VAL A 105 -60.10 4.63 -23.80
CA VAL A 105 -60.78 3.91 -24.88
C VAL A 105 -62.12 3.33 -24.40
N LEU A 106 -62.20 2.82 -23.16
CA LEU A 106 -63.45 2.32 -22.58
C LEU A 106 -64.48 3.44 -22.27
N LYS A 107 -64.04 4.70 -22.15
CA LYS A 107 -64.91 5.84 -21.79
C LYS A 107 -65.65 6.48 -22.99
N LYS A 108 -65.35 6.12 -24.24
CA LYS A 108 -65.86 6.80 -25.44
C LYS A 108 -66.44 5.77 -26.44
N PRO A 109 -67.73 5.80 -26.85
CA PRO A 109 -68.95 6.44 -26.33
C PRO A 109 -70.17 5.47 -26.19
N ASN A 110 -70.97 5.62 -25.13
CA ASN A 110 -72.38 5.16 -25.10
C ASN A 110 -73.36 6.33 -25.31
N GLU A 111 -72.88 7.45 -25.86
CA GLU A 111 -73.64 8.69 -26.06
C GLU A 111 -74.07 8.87 -27.54
N ALA A 112 -74.45 7.77 -28.21
CA ALA A 112 -74.97 7.77 -29.58
C ALA A 112 -76.11 6.76 -29.79
N ARG A 113 -77.03 6.65 -28.82
CA ARG A 113 -78.37 6.08 -29.02
C ARG A 113 -79.41 6.97 -28.35
N VAL A 114 -79.84 7.99 -29.11
CA VAL A 114 -81.20 8.53 -29.04
C VAL A 114 -81.90 8.07 -30.30
#